data_AF-Q0AM91-F1
#
_entry.id   AF-Q0AM91-F1
#
_cell.length_a   1.000
_cell.length_b   1.000
_cell.length_c   1.000
_cell.angle_alpha   90.00
_cell.angle_beta   90.00
_cell.angle_gamma   90.00
#
_symmetry.space_group_name_H-M   'P 1'
#
loop_
_entity.id
_entity.type
_entity.pdbx_description
1 polymer ?
#
loop_
_entity_poly.entity_id
_entity_poly.type
_entity_poly.pdbx_seq_one_letter_code
_entity_poly.pdbx_strand_id
1 'polypeptide(L)'
;MSPGNALLFARLSLAVMFLWFGVMNFTAVGTQITGSWIGGHAFLSGLAEQAGSAAKTLGVYQIIAAVLVGAPIPSGSFRRIGFAMTGLYAFIALTVLLTNPVWIEAAGGFPAIGSGQGILKYIAILGLSLWGGSFENSRMFAQRHTDMRMWSQPVMWLGLILVLGWIGGMKFTAVEAAGIEPLVQTSPFFSWLLGLMPLQTVSNLIGMIELITVIALVGYWFSNTLFRIGLALAMVTFVLTLSFLFTFPGSWSAELGGFPALGRAGHFLLKDLPLLAVCLALMSETGREGTMRRR
;
A
#
# COMPACT_ATOMS: atom_id res chain seq x y z
N MET A 1 -12.35 15.02 -9.76
CA MET A 1 -12.16 15.19 -8.30
C MET A 1 -11.13 16.29 -8.07
N SER A 2 -11.36 17.20 -7.12
CA SER A 2 -10.39 18.25 -6.77
C SER A 2 -9.24 17.67 -5.92
N PRO A 3 -8.05 18.31 -5.91
CA PRO A 3 -6.95 17.91 -5.02
C PRO A 3 -7.33 17.95 -3.54
N GLY A 4 -8.24 18.85 -3.13
CA GLY A 4 -8.73 18.91 -1.75
C GLY A 4 -9.50 17.65 -1.33
N ASN A 5 -10.39 17.14 -2.18
CA ASN A 5 -11.13 15.90 -1.89
C ASN A 5 -10.20 14.68 -1.93
N ALA A 6 -9.24 14.67 -2.87
CA ALA A 6 -8.20 13.65 -2.93
C ALA A 6 -7.35 13.63 -1.65
N LEU A 7 -6.98 14.81 -1.14
CA LEU A 7 -6.23 14.97 0.10
C LEU A 7 -7.02 14.47 1.31
N LEU A 8 -8.31 14.79 1.40
CA LEU A 8 -9.15 14.28 2.48
C LEU A 8 -9.20 12.75 2.47
N PHE A 9 -9.39 12.13 1.30
CA PHE A 9 -9.38 10.68 1.17
C PHE A 9 -8.01 10.09 1.53
N ALA A 10 -6.91 10.70 1.07
CA ALA A 10 -5.55 10.29 1.43
C ALA A 10 -5.32 10.34 2.95
N ARG A 11 -5.73 11.42 3.61
CA ARG A 11 -5.63 11.55 5.07
C ARG A 11 -6.38 10.44 5.79
N LEU A 12 -7.64 10.19 5.40
CA LEU A 12 -8.46 9.15 6.02
C LEU A 12 -7.88 7.76 5.76
N SER A 13 -7.43 7.46 4.55
CA SER A 13 -6.82 6.17 4.21
C SER A 13 -5.56 5.87 5.04
N LEU A 14 -4.66 6.85 5.18
CA LEU A 14 -3.45 6.73 5.98
C LEU A 14 -3.81 6.60 7.46
N ALA A 15 -4.70 7.44 7.97
CA ALA A 15 -5.13 7.39 9.37
C ALA A 15 -5.78 6.04 9.71
N VAL A 16 -6.68 5.53 8.88
CA VAL A 16 -7.30 4.21 9.07
C VAL A 16 -6.23 3.13 9.10
N MET A 17 -5.35 3.07 8.10
CA MET A 17 -4.32 2.03 8.04
C MET A 17 -3.37 2.09 9.24
N PHE A 18 -2.82 3.28 9.56
CA PHE A 18 -1.85 3.44 10.64
C PHE A 18 -2.50 3.24 12.02
N LEU A 19 -3.74 3.68 12.23
CA LEU A 19 -4.45 3.43 13.49
C LEU A 19 -4.67 1.93 13.69
N TRP A 20 -5.15 1.24 12.64
CA TRP A 20 -5.43 -0.19 12.71
C TRP A 20 -4.16 -0.99 12.96
N PHE A 21 -3.08 -0.72 12.22
CA PHE A 21 -1.79 -1.39 12.43
C PHE A 21 -1.20 -1.04 13.80
N GLY A 22 -1.38 0.20 14.24
CA GLY A 22 -0.91 0.68 15.53
C GLY A 22 -1.55 -0.08 16.69
N VAL A 23 -2.87 -0.32 16.64
CA VAL A 23 -3.58 -1.14 17.61
C VAL A 23 -3.14 -2.61 17.54
N MET A 24 -3.00 -3.17 16.33
CA MET A 24 -2.58 -4.58 16.16
C MET A 24 -1.18 -4.86 16.73
N ASN A 25 -0.31 -3.86 16.81
CA ASN A 25 1.02 -3.97 17.41
C ASN A 25 1.02 -4.22 18.92
N PHE A 26 -0.12 -4.08 19.61
CA PHE A 26 -0.29 -4.47 21.01
C PHE A 26 -0.73 -5.93 21.19
N THR A 27 -0.91 -6.66 20.09
CA THR A 27 -1.34 -8.06 20.08
C THR A 27 -0.21 -9.03 19.70
N ALA A 28 -0.45 -10.33 19.85
CA ALA A 28 0.47 -11.37 19.39
C ALA A 28 0.75 -11.29 17.88
N VAL A 29 -0.25 -10.95 17.06
CA VAL A 29 -0.09 -10.83 15.60
C VAL A 29 0.93 -9.75 15.24
N GLY A 30 0.81 -8.56 15.83
CA GLY A 30 1.75 -7.48 15.58
C GLY A 30 3.16 -7.77 16.12
N THR A 31 3.27 -8.51 17.23
CA THR A 31 4.56 -8.99 17.74
C THR A 31 5.22 -9.97 16.77
N GLN A 32 4.47 -10.90 16.19
CA GLN A 32 4.98 -11.84 15.19
C GLN A 32 5.41 -11.15 13.90
N ILE A 33 4.61 -10.20 13.40
CA ILE A 33 4.95 -9.41 12.20
C ILE A 33 6.23 -8.61 12.45
N THR A 34 6.30 -7.86 13.55
CA THR A 34 7.49 -7.08 13.93
C THR A 34 8.71 -7.98 14.12
N GLY A 35 8.54 -9.12 14.78
CA GLY A 35 9.59 -10.12 14.96
C GLY A 35 10.12 -10.67 13.63
N SER A 36 9.24 -10.93 12.66
CA SER A 36 9.67 -11.37 11.32
C SER A 36 10.50 -10.31 10.59
N TRP A 37 10.18 -9.03 10.79
CA TRP A 37 10.95 -7.93 10.20
C TRP A 37 12.31 -7.75 10.89
N ILE A 38 12.32 -7.72 12.22
CA ILE A 38 13.54 -7.53 13.01
C ILE A 38 14.50 -8.71 12.82
N GLY A 39 13.99 -9.94 12.96
CA GLY A 39 14.79 -11.16 12.81
C GLY A 39 15.37 -11.32 11.41
N GLY A 40 14.65 -10.88 10.38
CA GLY A 40 15.14 -10.88 8.99
C GLY A 40 16.11 -9.77 8.65
N HIS A 41 16.16 -8.68 9.44
CA HIS A 41 16.94 -7.49 9.11
C HIS A 41 18.43 -7.65 9.43
N ALA A 42 19.30 -7.34 8.47
CA ALA A 42 20.75 -7.53 8.58
C ALA A 42 21.39 -6.88 9.82
N PHE A 43 20.88 -5.72 10.22
CA PHE A 43 21.40 -4.94 11.36
C PHE A 43 20.58 -5.07 12.65
N LEU A 44 19.34 -5.57 12.57
CA LEU A 44 18.43 -5.60 13.73
C LEU A 44 18.16 -7.03 14.22
N SER A 45 18.68 -8.06 13.56
CA SER A 45 18.48 -9.46 13.93
C SER A 45 18.84 -9.78 15.38
N GLY A 46 19.86 -9.10 15.94
CA GLY A 46 20.24 -9.20 17.36
C GLY A 46 19.20 -8.65 18.36
N LEU A 47 18.17 -7.96 17.89
CA LEU A 47 17.06 -7.42 18.70
C LEU A 47 15.79 -8.28 18.61
N ALA A 48 15.86 -9.49 18.05
CA ALA A 48 14.69 -10.35 17.86
C ALA A 48 13.94 -10.64 19.18
N GLU A 49 14.65 -10.80 20.29
CA GLU A 49 14.04 -10.97 21.63
C GLU A 49 13.24 -9.74 22.09
N GLN A 50 13.57 -8.56 21.55
CA GLN A 50 12.87 -7.30 21.86
C GLN A 50 11.66 -7.06 20.96
N ALA A 51 11.29 -8.00 20.08
CA ALA A 51 10.20 -7.84 19.12
C ALA A 51 8.88 -7.38 19.75
N GLY A 52 8.53 -7.86 20.95
CA GLY A 52 7.32 -7.43 21.65
C GLY A 52 7.36 -5.96 22.11
N SER A 53 8.51 -5.49 22.59
CA SER A 53 8.70 -4.09 22.98
C SER A 53 8.76 -3.17 21.75
N ALA A 54 9.48 -3.61 20.72
CA ALA A 54 9.56 -2.91 19.44
C ALA A 54 8.17 -2.78 18.79
N ALA A 55 7.37 -3.85 18.79
CA ALA A 55 6.00 -3.82 18.27
C ALA A 55 5.17 -2.76 18.99
N LYS A 56 5.11 -2.76 20.33
CA LYS A 56 4.37 -1.76 21.10
C LYS A 56 4.84 -0.32 20.81
N THR A 57 6.14 -0.12 20.67
CA THR A 57 6.73 1.19 20.33
C THR A 57 6.29 1.66 18.95
N LEU A 58 6.35 0.77 17.94
CA LEU A 58 5.80 1.03 16.62
C LEU A 58 4.28 1.27 16.68
N GLY A 59 3.57 0.56 17.56
CA GLY A 59 2.14 0.74 17.83
C GLY A 59 1.81 2.16 18.24
N VAL A 60 2.47 2.66 19.29
CA VAL A 60 2.33 4.06 19.76
C VAL A 60 2.66 5.04 18.64
N TYR A 61 3.78 4.83 17.93
CA TYR A 61 4.19 5.69 16.82
C TYR A 61 3.11 5.79 15.74
N GLN A 62 2.56 4.66 15.31
CA GLN A 62 1.55 4.60 14.26
C GLN A 62 0.23 5.22 14.70
N ILE A 63 -0.20 5.02 15.95
CA ILE A 63 -1.40 5.66 16.50
C ILE A 63 -1.24 7.19 16.49
N ILE A 64 -0.10 7.70 16.95
CA ILE A 64 0.18 9.15 16.95
C ILE A 64 0.18 9.69 15.52
N ALA A 65 0.86 9.01 14.58
CA ALA A 65 0.87 9.41 13.17
C ALA A 65 -0.54 9.44 12.58
N ALA A 66 -1.37 8.43 12.88
CA ALA A 66 -2.74 8.36 12.42
C ALA A 66 -3.61 9.50 12.94
N VAL A 67 -3.51 9.83 14.23
CA VAL A 67 -4.23 10.96 14.84
C VAL A 67 -3.80 12.27 14.19
N LEU A 68 -2.49 12.50 14.04
CA LEU A 68 -1.98 13.75 13.47
C LEU A 68 -2.40 13.95 12.01
N VAL A 69 -2.50 12.89 11.21
CA VAL A 69 -2.94 12.98 9.80
C VAL A 69 -4.47 13.04 9.68
N GLY A 70 -5.19 12.20 10.43
CA GLY A 70 -6.63 11.98 10.27
C GLY A 70 -7.53 12.93 11.05
N ALA A 71 -7.12 13.38 12.24
CA ALA A 71 -7.98 14.19 13.09
C ALA A 71 -8.22 15.59 12.48
N PRO A 72 -9.38 16.22 12.74
CA PRO A 72 -9.71 17.56 12.27
C PRO A 72 -8.95 18.63 13.10
N ILE A 73 -7.61 18.59 13.08
CA ILE A 73 -6.76 19.49 13.85
C ILE A 73 -6.66 20.85 13.12
N PRO A 74 -6.93 21.99 13.81
CA PRO A 74 -6.91 23.32 13.19
C PRO A 74 -5.56 23.71 12.59
N SER A 75 -4.46 23.27 13.19
CA SER A 75 -3.10 23.66 12.78
C SER A 75 -2.50 22.69 11.75
N GLY A 76 -2.11 23.24 10.60
CA GLY A 76 -1.40 22.50 9.54
C GLY A 76 -0.01 22.01 9.95
N SER A 77 0.64 22.65 10.93
CA SER A 77 1.95 22.23 11.42
C SER A 77 1.92 20.83 12.06
N PHE A 78 0.88 20.50 12.83
CA PHE A 78 0.72 19.17 13.40
C PHE A 78 0.42 18.11 12.34
N ARG A 79 -0.42 18.44 11.35
CA ARG A 79 -0.70 17.55 10.21
C ARG A 79 0.56 17.25 9.42
N ARG A 80 1.43 18.24 9.22
CA ARG A 80 2.73 18.06 8.57
C ARG A 80 3.62 17.07 9.34
N ILE A 81 3.65 17.14 10.67
CA ILE A 81 4.37 16.16 11.50
C ILE A 81 3.79 14.76 11.28
N GLY A 82 2.46 14.63 11.26
CA GLY A 82 1.79 13.36 10.95
C GLY A 82 2.24 12.77 9.61
N PHE A 83 2.23 13.55 8.53
CA PHE A 83 2.69 13.10 7.21
C PHE A 83 4.18 12.76 7.19
N ALA A 84 5.02 13.51 7.91
CA ALA A 84 6.43 13.17 8.05
C ALA A 84 6.61 11.83 8.78
N MET A 85 5.79 11.55 9.78
CA MET A 85 5.81 10.27 10.49
C MET A 85 5.37 9.11 9.60
N THR A 86 4.27 9.24 8.85
CA THR A 86 3.83 8.17 7.93
C THR A 86 4.86 7.92 6.83
N GLY A 87 5.49 8.99 6.32
CA GLY A 87 6.58 8.90 5.34
C GLY A 87 7.82 8.23 5.91
N LEU A 88 8.27 8.60 7.11
CA LEU A 88 9.42 7.98 7.76
C LEU A 88 9.19 6.49 8.03
N TYR A 89 8.00 6.12 8.51
CA TYR A 89 7.64 4.72 8.69
C TYR A 89 7.70 3.95 7.37
N ALA A 90 7.12 4.50 6.30
CA ALA A 90 7.15 3.88 4.99
C ALA A 90 8.59 3.70 4.48
N PHE A 91 9.45 4.71 4.66
CA PHE A 91 10.87 4.63 4.31
C PHE A 91 11.60 3.53 5.10
N ILE A 92 11.42 3.47 6.41
CA ILE A 92 12.02 2.42 7.25
C ILE A 92 11.51 1.03 6.84
N ALA A 93 10.21 0.89 6.57
CA ALA A 93 9.66 -0.39 6.12
C ALA A 93 10.29 -0.86 4.79
N LEU A 94 10.65 0.07 3.90
CA LEU A 94 11.33 -0.26 2.64
C LEU A 94 12.76 -0.78 2.81
N THR A 95 13.46 -0.44 3.90
CA THR A 95 14.81 -0.98 4.14
C THR A 95 14.78 -2.49 4.36
N VAL A 96 13.64 -3.02 4.83
CA VAL A 96 13.41 -4.46 5.02
C VAL A 96 13.42 -5.21 3.68
N LEU A 97 13.13 -4.55 2.55
CA LEU A 97 13.19 -5.15 1.21
C LEU A 97 14.59 -5.70 0.87
N LEU A 98 15.64 -5.12 1.48
CA LEU A 98 17.04 -5.51 1.28
C LEU A 98 17.50 -6.60 2.26
N THR A 99 16.58 -7.16 3.05
CA THR A 99 16.90 -8.09 4.13
C THR A 99 16.06 -9.37 4.08
N ASN A 100 16.46 -10.38 4.86
CA ASN A 100 16.20 -11.82 4.69
C ASN A 100 14.75 -12.25 5.01
N PRO A 101 14.18 -13.31 4.39
CA PRO A 101 14.07 -13.56 2.96
C PRO A 101 12.79 -12.91 2.40
N VAL A 102 13.00 -11.87 1.60
CA VAL A 102 11.97 -11.22 0.77
C VAL A 102 11.65 -12.05 -0.49
N TRP A 103 12.63 -12.85 -0.92
CA TRP A 103 12.59 -13.65 -2.14
C TRP A 103 12.24 -15.11 -1.84
N ILE A 104 11.52 -15.75 -2.75
CA ILE A 104 11.10 -17.14 -2.63
C ILE A 104 12.21 -18.02 -3.23
N GLU A 105 13.06 -18.59 -2.37
CA GLU A 105 14.15 -19.48 -2.81
C GLU A 105 13.64 -20.68 -3.62
N ALA A 106 12.51 -21.26 -3.21
CA ALA A 106 11.85 -22.35 -3.92
C ALA A 106 11.41 -22.00 -5.36
N ALA A 107 11.30 -20.71 -5.69
CA ALA A 107 10.94 -20.21 -7.02
C ALA A 107 12.17 -19.65 -7.78
N GLY A 108 13.39 -19.96 -7.33
CA GLY A 108 14.63 -19.52 -7.96
C GLY A 108 15.25 -18.25 -7.38
N GLY A 109 14.74 -17.75 -6.24
CA GLY A 109 15.22 -16.52 -5.63
C GLY A 109 14.76 -15.28 -6.40
N PHE A 110 15.57 -14.21 -6.44
CA PHE A 110 15.22 -13.00 -7.18
C PHE A 110 14.94 -13.31 -8.67
N PRO A 111 13.82 -12.83 -9.27
CA PRO A 111 12.90 -11.81 -8.76
C PRO A 111 11.61 -12.35 -8.11
N ALA A 112 11.52 -13.64 -7.77
CA ALA A 112 10.31 -14.22 -7.17
C ALA A 112 10.07 -13.67 -5.75
N ILE A 113 9.10 -12.76 -5.59
CA ILE A 113 8.88 -12.02 -4.36
C ILE A 113 7.75 -12.62 -3.52
N GLY A 114 8.04 -12.90 -2.24
CA GLY A 114 7.08 -13.45 -1.28
C GLY A 114 6.59 -12.39 -0.30
N SER A 115 7.14 -12.41 0.92
CA SER A 115 6.79 -11.45 1.99
C SER A 115 6.99 -9.98 1.58
N GLY A 116 7.90 -9.70 0.64
CA GLY A 116 8.18 -8.35 0.14
C GLY A 116 7.07 -7.71 -0.69
N GLN A 117 6.07 -8.47 -1.16
CA GLN A 117 4.94 -7.90 -1.89
C GLN A 117 4.21 -6.83 -1.05
N GLY A 118 4.07 -7.06 0.26
CA GLY A 118 3.49 -6.08 1.18
C GLY A 118 4.41 -4.89 1.44
N ILE A 119 5.73 -5.07 1.33
CA ILE A 119 6.74 -4.04 1.54
C ILE A 119 6.77 -3.07 0.34
N LEU A 120 6.66 -3.57 -0.89
CA LEU A 120 6.63 -2.74 -2.11
C LEU A 120 5.56 -1.64 -2.07
N LYS A 121 4.43 -1.90 -1.42
CA LYS A 121 3.33 -0.93 -1.26
C LYS A 121 3.78 0.34 -0.52
N TYR A 122 4.82 0.27 0.32
CA TYR A 122 5.33 1.43 1.04
C TYR A 122 5.99 2.48 0.14
N ILE A 123 6.41 2.15 -1.09
CA ILE A 123 6.92 3.16 -2.05
C ILE A 123 5.82 4.16 -2.38
N ALA A 124 4.64 3.65 -2.74
CA ALA A 124 3.49 4.49 -3.07
C ALA A 124 2.95 5.23 -1.82
N ILE A 125 2.96 4.59 -0.64
CA ILE A 125 2.54 5.21 0.63
C ILE A 125 3.51 6.33 1.05
N LEU A 126 4.81 6.17 0.82
CA LEU A 126 5.81 7.23 1.00
C LEU A 126 5.49 8.41 0.09
N GLY A 127 5.24 8.16 -1.19
CA GLY A 127 4.81 9.17 -2.15
C GLY A 127 3.53 9.90 -1.69
N LEU A 128 2.52 9.16 -1.22
CA LEU A 128 1.27 9.72 -0.70
C LEU A 128 1.51 10.62 0.52
N SER A 129 2.42 10.21 1.41
CA SER A 129 2.76 10.97 2.61
C SER A 129 3.47 12.29 2.27
N LEU A 130 4.40 12.26 1.31
CA LEU A 130 5.06 13.46 0.79
C LEU A 130 4.06 14.38 0.06
N TRP A 131 3.17 13.79 -0.75
CA TRP A 131 2.14 14.52 -1.47
C TRP A 131 1.19 15.22 -0.50
N GLY A 132 0.65 14.50 0.49
CA GLY A 132 -0.26 15.06 1.49
C GLY A 132 0.39 16.14 2.36
N GLY A 133 1.63 15.93 2.80
CA GLY A 133 2.38 16.92 3.57
C GLY A 133 2.66 18.22 2.80
N SER A 134 2.61 18.19 1.46
CA SER A 134 2.85 19.38 0.64
C SER A 134 1.74 20.43 0.76
N PHE A 135 0.53 20.01 1.13
CA PHE A 135 -0.62 20.87 1.34
C PHE A 135 -0.67 21.53 2.72
N GLU A 136 0.28 21.25 3.62
CA GLU A 136 0.25 21.74 5.01
C GLU A 136 1.36 22.78 5.29
N ASN A 137 2.08 23.24 4.26
CA ASN A 137 3.24 24.12 4.43
C ASN A 137 2.90 25.61 4.27
N SER A 138 2.60 26.28 5.39
CA SER A 138 2.19 27.70 5.50
C SER A 138 3.10 28.70 4.77
N ARG A 139 4.42 28.46 4.72
CA ARG A 139 5.40 29.37 4.10
C ARG A 139 5.58 29.17 2.58
N MET A 140 5.07 28.07 2.03
CA MET A 140 5.21 27.71 0.60
C MET A 140 3.93 27.96 -0.21
N PHE A 141 2.80 28.29 0.42
CA PHE A 141 1.49 28.45 -0.24
C PHE A 141 1.39 29.61 -1.25
N ALA A 142 2.44 30.41 -1.43
CA ALA A 142 2.45 31.35 -2.55
C ALA A 142 2.65 30.65 -3.90
N GLN A 143 3.17 29.41 -3.92
CA GLN A 143 3.44 28.66 -5.14
C GLN A 143 2.60 27.39 -5.22
N ARG A 144 1.73 27.35 -6.23
CA ARG A 144 0.94 26.17 -6.64
C ARG A 144 1.81 24.92 -6.91
N HIS A 145 3.12 25.10 -7.05
CA HIS A 145 4.14 24.10 -7.38
C HIS A 145 5.21 24.00 -6.29
N THR A 146 4.90 23.40 -5.14
CA THR A 146 5.99 23.05 -4.20
C THR A 146 6.80 21.89 -4.78
N ASP A 147 8.13 21.92 -4.67
CA ASP A 147 9.01 20.82 -5.11
C ASP A 147 8.58 19.47 -4.54
N MET A 148 8.17 19.42 -3.27
CA MET A 148 7.70 18.20 -2.62
C MET A 148 6.46 17.60 -3.33
N ARG A 149 5.52 18.44 -3.77
CA ARG A 149 4.35 17.99 -4.54
C ARG A 149 4.75 17.45 -5.91
N MET A 150 5.75 18.03 -6.56
CA MET A 150 6.25 17.54 -7.86
C MET A 150 7.01 16.22 -7.73
N TRP A 151 7.88 16.09 -6.71
CA TRP A 151 8.66 14.86 -6.47
C TRP A 151 7.82 13.71 -5.93
N SER A 152 6.74 13.99 -5.19
CA SER A 152 5.84 12.95 -4.68
C SER A 152 5.10 12.17 -5.78
N GLN A 153 4.80 12.81 -6.91
CA GLN A 153 4.08 12.20 -8.03
C GLN A 153 4.83 11.04 -8.70
N PRO A 154 6.11 11.20 -9.14
CA PRO A 154 6.87 10.07 -9.69
C PRO A 154 7.13 8.98 -8.65
N VAL A 155 7.24 9.31 -7.36
CA VAL A 155 7.37 8.30 -6.28
C VAL A 155 6.08 7.48 -6.17
N MET A 156 4.92 8.14 -6.13
CA MET A 156 3.61 7.48 -6.15
C MET A 156 3.43 6.60 -7.40
N TRP A 157 3.75 7.14 -8.57
CA TRP A 157 3.66 6.43 -9.85
C TRP A 157 4.57 5.20 -9.87
N LEU A 158 5.84 5.35 -9.49
CA LEU A 158 6.80 4.24 -9.42
C LEU A 158 6.31 3.14 -8.46
N GLY A 159 5.74 3.54 -7.32
CA GLY A 159 5.14 2.60 -6.39
C GLY A 159 3.99 1.81 -7.01
N LEU A 160 3.09 2.45 -7.77
CA LEU A 160 2.02 1.73 -8.50
C LEU A 160 2.59 0.77 -9.56
N ILE A 161 3.58 1.22 -10.33
CA ILE A 161 4.23 0.40 -11.37
C ILE A 161 4.87 -0.84 -10.75
N LEU A 162 5.60 -0.68 -9.63
CA LEU A 162 6.29 -1.80 -8.98
C LEU A 162 5.29 -2.74 -8.30
N VAL A 163 4.27 -2.23 -7.63
CA VAL A 163 3.25 -3.09 -6.99
C VAL A 163 2.51 -3.91 -8.05
N LEU A 164 1.94 -3.28 -9.07
CA LEU A 164 1.15 -3.99 -10.08
C LEU A 164 2.03 -4.83 -11.01
N GLY A 165 3.22 -4.34 -11.36
CA GLY A 165 4.14 -5.04 -12.27
C GLY A 165 4.77 -6.27 -11.63
N TRP A 166 5.23 -6.15 -10.39
CA TRP A 166 5.92 -7.25 -9.71
C TRP A 166 4.93 -8.29 -9.18
N ILE A 167 3.86 -7.86 -8.51
CA ILE A 167 2.81 -8.78 -8.03
C ILE A 167 2.09 -9.41 -9.22
N GLY A 168 1.79 -8.63 -10.27
CA GLY A 168 1.17 -9.16 -11.50
C GLY A 168 2.08 -10.14 -12.25
N GLY A 169 3.38 -9.90 -12.28
CA GLY A 169 4.37 -10.85 -12.81
C GLY A 169 4.38 -12.17 -12.02
N MET A 170 4.23 -12.11 -10.70
CA MET A 170 4.17 -13.32 -9.86
C MET A 170 2.96 -14.19 -10.18
N LYS A 171 1.84 -13.64 -10.68
CA LYS A 171 0.59 -14.39 -10.96
C LYS A 171 0.76 -15.51 -11.98
N PHE A 172 1.82 -15.47 -12.79
CA PHE A 172 2.14 -16.52 -13.75
C PHE A 172 2.86 -17.73 -13.12
N THR A 173 3.12 -17.69 -11.82
CA THR A 173 3.75 -18.78 -11.07
C THR A 173 2.71 -19.62 -10.33
N ALA A 174 3.01 -20.90 -10.14
CA ALA A 174 2.17 -21.82 -9.36
C ALA A 174 2.06 -21.42 -7.89
N VAL A 175 3.14 -20.85 -7.32
CA VAL A 175 3.19 -20.41 -5.92
C VAL A 175 2.19 -19.28 -5.68
N GLU A 176 2.14 -18.29 -6.58
CA GLU A 176 1.22 -17.18 -6.46
C GLU A 176 -0.23 -17.61 -6.75
N ALA A 177 -0.44 -18.53 -7.71
CA ALA A 177 -1.75 -19.08 -7.99
C ALA A 177 -2.35 -19.78 -6.77
N ALA A 178 -1.56 -20.60 -6.06
CA ALA A 178 -1.96 -21.20 -4.79
C ALA A 178 -2.19 -20.14 -3.69
N GLY A 179 -1.39 -19.06 -3.68
CA GLY A 179 -1.53 -17.95 -2.74
C GLY A 179 -2.85 -17.19 -2.86
N ILE A 180 -3.38 -17.03 -4.08
CA ILE A 180 -4.66 -16.34 -4.30
C ILE A 180 -5.90 -17.22 -4.22
N GLU A 181 -5.75 -18.55 -4.31
CA GLU A 181 -6.85 -19.50 -4.27
C GLU A 181 -7.86 -19.22 -3.14
N PRO A 182 -7.46 -19.07 -1.86
CA PRO A 182 -8.42 -18.83 -0.79
C PRO A 182 -9.13 -17.47 -0.91
N LEU A 183 -8.50 -16.47 -1.53
CA LEU A 183 -9.11 -15.16 -1.79
C LEU A 183 -10.16 -15.26 -2.89
N VAL A 184 -9.83 -15.96 -3.98
CA VAL A 184 -10.70 -16.15 -5.15
C VAL A 184 -11.91 -17.01 -4.79
N GLN A 185 -11.71 -18.13 -4.08
CA GLN A 185 -12.77 -19.06 -3.70
C GLN A 185 -13.84 -18.41 -2.82
N THR A 186 -13.44 -17.46 -1.97
CA THR A 186 -14.34 -16.81 -1.01
C THR A 186 -15.01 -15.55 -1.55
N SER A 187 -14.62 -15.07 -2.74
CA SER A 187 -15.12 -13.81 -3.29
C SER A 187 -16.25 -14.01 -4.30
N PRO A 188 -17.38 -13.29 -4.16
CA PRO A 188 -18.47 -13.35 -5.13
C PRO A 188 -18.06 -12.83 -6.52
N PHE A 189 -16.99 -12.02 -6.60
CA PHE A 189 -16.49 -11.47 -7.87
C PHE A 189 -15.67 -12.48 -8.67
N PHE A 190 -15.05 -13.48 -8.02
CA PHE A 190 -14.09 -14.38 -8.67
C PHE A 190 -14.42 -15.87 -8.53
N SER A 191 -15.18 -16.30 -7.51
CA SER A 191 -15.39 -17.72 -7.20
C SER A 191 -15.98 -18.52 -8.37
N TRP A 192 -16.88 -17.91 -9.13
CA TRP A 192 -17.49 -18.52 -10.32
C TRP A 192 -16.47 -18.81 -11.44
N LEU A 193 -15.36 -18.08 -11.53
CA LEU A 193 -14.31 -18.33 -12.52
C LEU A 193 -13.67 -19.71 -12.32
N LEU A 194 -13.55 -20.18 -11.07
CA LEU A 194 -12.98 -21.50 -10.77
C LEU A 194 -13.85 -22.66 -11.27
N GLY A 195 -15.15 -22.41 -11.53
CA GLY A 195 -16.02 -23.38 -12.19
C GLY A 195 -15.87 -23.40 -13.73
N LEU A 196 -15.28 -22.37 -14.32
CA LEU A 196 -15.13 -22.22 -15.77
C LEU A 196 -13.71 -22.54 -16.25
N MET A 197 -12.70 -22.27 -15.43
CA MET A 197 -11.29 -22.42 -15.80
C MET A 197 -10.43 -22.83 -14.60
N PRO A 198 -9.27 -23.47 -14.83
CA PRO A 198 -8.35 -23.84 -13.76
C PRO A 198 -7.84 -22.62 -12.98
N LEU A 199 -7.48 -22.83 -11.71
CA LEU A 199 -6.93 -21.80 -10.82
C LEU A 199 -5.76 -21.02 -11.46
N GLN A 200 -4.82 -21.71 -12.11
CA GLN A 200 -3.69 -21.06 -12.78
C GLN A 200 -4.14 -20.11 -13.88
N THR A 201 -5.19 -20.46 -14.65
CA THR A 201 -5.73 -19.59 -15.69
C THR A 201 -6.39 -18.35 -15.10
N VAL A 202 -7.10 -18.48 -13.98
CA VAL A 202 -7.64 -17.32 -13.24
C VAL A 202 -6.51 -16.42 -12.75
N SER A 203 -5.45 -17.00 -12.18
CA SER A 203 -4.26 -16.26 -11.75
C SER A 203 -3.62 -15.50 -12.92
N ASN A 204 -3.36 -16.18 -14.04
CA ASN A 204 -2.79 -15.57 -15.24
C ASN A 204 -3.65 -14.42 -15.78
N LEU A 205 -4.98 -14.54 -15.74
CA LEU A 205 -5.90 -13.48 -16.17
C LEU A 205 -5.79 -12.24 -15.29
N ILE A 206 -5.73 -12.41 -13.97
CA ILE A 206 -5.52 -11.31 -13.02
C ILE A 206 -4.15 -10.65 -13.29
N GLY A 207 -3.09 -11.45 -13.43
CA GLY A 207 -1.76 -10.95 -13.74
C GLY A 207 -1.70 -10.17 -15.05
N MET A 208 -2.39 -10.66 -16.09
CA MET A 208 -2.49 -9.96 -17.37
C MET A 208 -3.16 -8.58 -17.22
N ILE A 209 -4.25 -8.49 -16.46
CA ILE A 209 -4.94 -7.22 -16.19
C ILE A 209 -4.00 -6.25 -15.45
N GLU A 210 -3.25 -6.73 -14.46
CA GLU A 210 -2.27 -5.93 -13.73
C GLU A 210 -1.14 -5.43 -14.64
N LEU A 211 -0.60 -6.27 -15.53
CA LEU A 211 0.43 -5.87 -16.50
C LEU A 211 -0.09 -4.90 -17.57
N ILE A 212 -1.32 -5.08 -18.07
CA ILE A 212 -1.98 -4.11 -18.97
C ILE A 212 -2.14 -2.76 -18.25
N THR A 213 -2.51 -2.80 -16.97
CA THR A 213 -2.62 -1.60 -16.14
C THR A 213 -1.27 -0.87 -16.04
N VAL A 214 -0.17 -1.60 -15.84
CA VAL A 214 1.19 -1.05 -15.84
C VAL A 214 1.54 -0.38 -17.17
N ILE A 215 1.25 -1.04 -18.29
CA ILE A 215 1.48 -0.46 -19.64
C ILE A 215 0.70 0.85 -19.79
N ALA A 216 -0.55 0.90 -19.32
CA ALA A 216 -1.34 2.13 -19.35
C ALA A 216 -0.77 3.22 -18.40
N LEU A 217 -0.30 2.84 -17.21
CA LEU A 217 0.32 3.77 -16.26
C LEU A 217 1.63 4.38 -16.77
N VAL A 218 2.36 3.70 -17.66
CA VAL A 218 3.55 4.26 -18.34
C VAL A 218 3.20 5.49 -19.20
N GLY A 219 1.92 5.65 -19.58
CA GLY A 219 1.37 6.86 -20.17
C GLY A 219 1.63 8.16 -19.36
N TYR A 220 2.04 8.06 -18.09
CA TYR A 220 2.49 9.18 -17.25
C TYR A 220 3.38 10.19 -17.98
N TRP A 221 4.28 9.71 -18.85
CA TRP A 221 5.28 10.56 -19.51
C TRP A 221 4.84 11.15 -20.86
N PHE A 222 3.87 10.55 -21.55
CA PHE A 222 3.57 10.89 -22.96
C PHE A 222 2.08 10.95 -23.30
N SER A 223 1.18 10.45 -22.46
CA SER A 223 -0.26 10.46 -22.72
C SER A 223 -1.09 10.50 -21.45
N ASN A 224 -1.62 11.68 -21.13
CA ASN A 224 -2.55 11.87 -20.02
C ASN A 224 -3.79 10.96 -20.11
N THR A 225 -4.28 10.68 -21.32
CA THR A 225 -5.44 9.78 -21.48
C THR A 225 -5.08 8.36 -21.07
N LEU A 226 -3.95 7.85 -21.56
CA LEU A 226 -3.50 6.50 -21.24
C LEU A 226 -3.19 6.36 -19.74
N PHE A 227 -2.50 7.35 -19.16
CA PHE A 227 -2.23 7.39 -17.73
C PHE A 227 -3.52 7.34 -16.89
N ARG A 228 -4.54 8.12 -17.29
CA ARG A 228 -5.82 8.14 -16.58
C ARG A 228 -6.59 6.82 -16.72
N ILE A 229 -6.49 6.13 -17.85
CA ILE A 229 -7.02 4.76 -18.02
C ILE A 229 -6.29 3.80 -17.08
N GLY A 230 -4.95 3.86 -17.02
CA GLY A 230 -4.17 3.04 -16.10
C GLY A 230 -4.54 3.28 -14.64
N LEU A 231 -4.73 4.54 -14.24
CA LEU A 231 -5.20 4.87 -12.89
C LEU A 231 -6.61 4.32 -12.63
N ALA A 232 -7.52 4.37 -13.60
CA ALA A 232 -8.86 3.80 -13.46
C ALA A 232 -8.84 2.28 -13.27
N LEU A 233 -8.04 1.57 -14.07
CA LEU A 233 -7.86 0.13 -13.94
C LEU A 233 -7.22 -0.24 -12.59
N ALA A 234 -6.20 0.50 -12.14
CA ALA A 234 -5.58 0.30 -10.84
C ALA A 234 -6.58 0.51 -9.69
N MET A 235 -7.45 1.52 -9.77
CA MET A 235 -8.51 1.73 -8.77
C MET A 235 -9.47 0.53 -8.70
N VAL A 236 -9.87 -0.02 -9.85
CA VAL A 236 -10.72 -1.23 -9.89
C VAL A 236 -10.00 -2.41 -9.22
N THR A 237 -8.72 -2.63 -9.54
CA THR A 237 -7.91 -3.68 -8.89
C THR A 237 -7.88 -3.50 -7.37
N PHE A 238 -7.56 -2.32 -6.86
CA PHE A 238 -7.50 -2.08 -5.42
C PHE A 238 -8.86 -2.18 -4.71
N VAL A 239 -9.95 -1.79 -5.38
CA VAL A 239 -11.31 -2.00 -4.84
C VAL A 239 -11.64 -3.49 -4.75
N LEU A 240 -11.31 -4.27 -5.78
CA LEU A 240 -11.50 -5.72 -5.78
C LEU A 240 -10.64 -6.40 -4.72
N THR A 241 -9.38 -6.00 -4.53
CA THR A 241 -8.53 -6.57 -3.47
C THR A 241 -9.00 -6.16 -2.08
N LEU A 242 -9.43 -4.92 -1.87
CA LEU A 242 -10.03 -4.50 -0.60
C LEU A 242 -11.32 -5.26 -0.28
N SER A 243 -12.08 -5.71 -1.29
CA SER A 243 -13.26 -6.54 -1.05
C SER A 243 -12.91 -7.85 -0.33
N PHE A 244 -11.70 -8.38 -0.50
CA PHE A 244 -11.23 -9.58 0.20
C PHE A 244 -11.12 -9.38 1.71
N LEU A 245 -11.00 -8.14 2.21
CA LEU A 245 -11.08 -7.91 3.66
C LEU A 245 -12.40 -8.43 4.23
N PHE A 246 -13.48 -8.34 3.47
CA PHE A 246 -14.81 -8.76 3.92
C PHE A 246 -15.17 -10.17 3.49
N THR A 247 -14.68 -10.62 2.34
CA THR A 247 -15.07 -11.93 1.79
C THR A 247 -14.15 -13.05 2.27
N PHE A 248 -12.87 -12.78 2.51
CA PHE A 248 -11.90 -13.80 2.96
C PHE A 248 -11.81 -13.83 4.50
N PRO A 249 -12.20 -14.93 5.17
CA PRO A 249 -12.17 -15.02 6.63
C PRO A 249 -10.77 -14.85 7.23
N GLY A 250 -9.72 -15.30 6.52
CA GLY A 250 -8.32 -15.16 6.97
C GLY A 250 -7.79 -13.71 6.95
N SER A 251 -8.58 -12.76 6.47
CA SER A 251 -8.33 -11.32 6.65
C SER A 251 -8.36 -10.93 8.13
N TRP A 252 -9.12 -11.66 8.95
CA TRP A 252 -9.28 -11.40 10.37
C TRP A 252 -8.61 -12.50 11.22
N SER A 253 -8.05 -12.12 12.35
CA SER A 253 -7.41 -13.05 13.28
C SER A 253 -8.47 -13.80 14.08
N ALA A 254 -8.68 -15.08 13.77
CA ALA A 254 -9.60 -15.94 14.52
C ALA A 254 -9.18 -16.07 16.01
N GLU A 255 -7.88 -16.09 16.28
CA GLU A 255 -7.30 -16.15 17.64
C GLU A 255 -7.68 -14.94 18.51
N LEU A 256 -7.90 -13.78 17.90
CA LEU A 256 -8.27 -12.53 18.57
C LEU A 256 -9.77 -12.23 18.49
N GLY A 257 -10.59 -13.21 18.10
CA GLY A 257 -12.06 -13.08 18.04
C GLY A 257 -12.61 -12.58 16.69
N GLY A 258 -11.80 -12.53 15.64
CA GLY A 258 -12.22 -12.11 14.30
C GLY A 258 -12.25 -10.58 14.15
N PHE A 259 -13.18 -10.05 13.34
CA PHE A 259 -13.29 -8.61 13.11
C PHE A 259 -13.47 -7.85 14.44
N PRO A 260 -12.71 -6.76 14.70
CA PRO A 260 -11.83 -6.02 13.79
C PRO A 260 -10.34 -6.41 13.86
N ALA A 261 -9.95 -7.48 14.55
CA ALA A 261 -8.54 -7.87 14.66
C ALA A 261 -8.01 -8.41 13.31
N LEU A 262 -6.99 -7.77 12.74
CA LEU A 262 -6.44 -8.17 11.44
C LEU A 262 -5.54 -9.41 11.55
N GLY A 263 -5.70 -10.33 10.61
CA GLY A 263 -4.71 -11.37 10.34
C GLY A 263 -3.56 -10.85 9.47
N ARG A 264 -2.57 -11.70 9.18
CA ARG A 264 -1.45 -11.35 8.30
C ARG A 264 -1.92 -10.94 6.89
N ALA A 265 -2.89 -11.66 6.34
CA ALA A 265 -3.50 -11.32 5.05
C ALA A 265 -4.24 -9.96 5.13
N GLY A 266 -4.98 -9.70 6.21
CA GLY A 266 -5.62 -8.40 6.44
C GLY A 266 -4.64 -7.24 6.45
N HIS A 267 -3.47 -7.40 7.08
CA HIS A 267 -2.39 -6.41 7.02
C HIS A 267 -1.87 -6.15 5.60
N PHE A 268 -1.85 -7.17 4.74
CA PHE A 268 -1.45 -7.01 3.34
C PHE A 268 -2.54 -6.30 2.53
N LEU A 269 -3.81 -6.69 2.71
CA LEU A 269 -4.96 -6.16 1.97
C LEU A 269 -5.29 -4.72 2.36
N LEU A 270 -5.23 -4.36 3.65
CA LEU A 270 -5.56 -3.01 4.11
C LEU A 270 -4.62 -1.93 3.52
N LYS A 271 -3.40 -2.31 3.12
CA LYS A 271 -2.47 -1.40 2.43
C LYS A 271 -2.97 -0.97 1.05
N ASP A 272 -3.95 -1.66 0.46
CA ASP A 272 -4.52 -1.25 -0.82
C ASP A 272 -5.42 -0.02 -0.69
N LEU A 273 -5.86 0.32 0.54
CA LEU A 273 -6.62 1.53 0.81
C LEU A 273 -5.83 2.81 0.54
N PRO A 274 -4.59 3.01 1.06
CA PRO A 274 -3.77 4.13 0.64
C PRO A 274 -3.27 4.00 -0.81
N LEU A 275 -3.17 2.82 -1.42
CA LEU A 275 -2.87 2.72 -2.86
C LEU A 275 -4.03 3.24 -3.72
N LEU A 276 -5.27 2.97 -3.33
CA LEU A 276 -6.45 3.58 -3.92
C LEU A 276 -6.41 5.12 -3.76
N ALA A 277 -5.97 5.61 -2.60
CA ALA A 277 -5.76 7.04 -2.39
C ALA A 277 -4.63 7.62 -3.27
N VAL A 278 -3.57 6.86 -3.54
CA VAL A 278 -2.52 7.24 -4.50
C VAL A 278 -3.09 7.40 -5.90
N CYS A 279 -3.94 6.47 -6.37
CA CYS A 279 -4.59 6.60 -7.67
C CYS A 279 -5.44 7.87 -7.75
N LEU A 280 -6.21 8.15 -6.70
CA LEU A 280 -7.06 9.34 -6.59
C LEU A 280 -6.24 10.64 -6.50
N ALA A 281 -5.11 10.64 -5.78
CA ALA A 281 -4.17 11.76 -5.71
C ALA A 281 -3.57 12.06 -7.09
N LEU A 282 -3.00 11.06 -7.76
CA LEU A 282 -2.45 11.20 -9.12
C LEU A 282 -3.53 11.63 -10.13
N MET A 283 -4.74 11.08 -10.04
CA MET A 283 -5.87 11.50 -10.88
C MET A 283 -6.20 12.98 -10.68
N SER A 284 -6.15 13.48 -9.44
CA SER A 284 -6.36 14.91 -9.15
C SER A 284 -5.26 15.80 -9.74
N GLU A 285 -4.02 15.30 -9.83
CA GLU A 285 -2.89 16.02 -10.42
C GLU A 285 -2.99 16.18 -11.94
N THR A 286 -3.67 15.26 -12.63
CA THR A 286 -3.97 15.38 -14.08
C THR A 286 -5.08 16.39 -14.39
N GLY A 287 -5.81 16.85 -13.37
CA GLY A 287 -6.96 17.74 -13.50
C GLY A 287 -6.59 19.22 -13.68
N ARG A 288 -7.61 20.08 -13.85
CA ARG A 288 -7.43 21.55 -14.03
C ARG A 288 -6.65 22.19 -12.87
N GLU A 289 -6.86 21.70 -11.66
CA GLU A 289 -6.27 22.18 -10.40
C GLU A 289 -4.95 21.50 -10.05
N GLY A 290 -4.62 20.42 -10.76
CA GLY A 290 -3.39 19.67 -10.57
C GLY A 290 -2.16 20.39 -11.11
N THR A 291 -1.00 19.86 -10.72
CA THR A 291 0.32 20.37 -11.10
C THR A 291 0.91 19.64 -12.30
N MET A 292 0.32 18.51 -12.69
CA MET A 292 0.66 17.76 -13.90
C MET A 292 -0.03 18.39 -15.12
N ARG A 293 0.26 19.67 -15.41
CA ARG A 293 -0.24 20.30 -16.64
C ARG A 293 0.74 20.07 -17.78
N ARG A 294 0.21 19.43 -18.84
CA ARG A 294 0.71 19.29 -20.22
C ARG A 294 2.19 19.66 -20.40
N ARG A 295 3.05 18.64 -20.31
CA ARG A 295 4.21 18.59 -21.21
C ARG A 295 3.69 18.38 -22.64
#